data_AF-A0A2E1QA80-F1
#
_entry.id   AF-A0A2E1QA80-F1
#
_cell.length_a   1.000
_cell.length_b   1.000
_cell.length_c   1.000
_cell.angle_alpha   90.00
_cell.angle_beta   90.00
_cell.angle_gamma   90.00
#
_symmetry.space_group_name_H-M   'P 1'
#
loop_
_entity.id
_entity.type
_entity.pdbx_description
1 polymer ?
#
loop_
_entity_poly.entity_id
_entity_poly.type
_entity_poly.pdbx_seq_one_letter_code
_entity_poly.pdbx_strand_id
1 'polypeptide(L)'
;MNKFIIYILFILFGFTLSNDCCMEQEIAISDCDGMTGCFIPQCTNDCNWESTQCWSSTGYCWCVDQNGFEIEGSSIPSWQGYPDCEDNNEGCYDLIDIQFGACEMLLGIGLYNGSCNYISGCDSIIDNVDYSSYLFNSMEECEQNCYLDECNDGFIEINDFCFHEGDYSFIQKLINNSYASQIDLGCEDWDSYCGSPNPSMDSVDSWMWVTVDGEYYNWVPNGNGIVDPLELGIQEWENGRLTSIMCGAYIYCQLSGPIPEEINELTSLRTFRLEGNYLSGYIPDTVCELDSNHNDYLEFDLSWNKLCPPYPYCIEATDFWGQYTSECYEFGDINYDLMINIQDIILLISFIINNTQLDFQELTLSDINYDDTLNVLDIIEITNIILGVDN
;
A
#
# COMPACT_ATOMS: atom_id res chain seq x y z
N MET A 1 -20.47 -64.33 -16.75
CA MET A 1 -19.88 -64.99 -15.57
C MET A 1 -18.63 -64.20 -15.20
N ASN A 2 -18.75 -63.41 -14.13
CA ASN A 2 -17.79 -62.54 -13.42
C ASN A 2 -16.45 -62.11 -14.06
N LYS A 3 -16.40 -60.81 -14.42
CA LYS A 3 -15.17 -59.98 -14.55
C LYS A 3 -14.33 -59.90 -13.25
N PHE A 4 -14.85 -60.39 -12.12
CA PHE A 4 -14.18 -60.41 -10.81
C PHE A 4 -13.12 -61.50 -10.63
N ILE A 5 -13.06 -62.53 -11.50
CA ILE A 5 -12.14 -63.67 -11.31
C ILE A 5 -10.75 -63.41 -11.90
N ILE A 6 -10.63 -62.50 -12.88
CA ILE A 6 -9.33 -62.18 -13.52
C ILE A 6 -8.45 -61.33 -12.59
N TYR A 7 -9.07 -60.45 -11.78
CA TYR A 7 -8.35 -59.59 -10.83
C TYR A 7 -7.67 -60.34 -9.66
N ILE A 8 -8.11 -61.55 -9.32
CA ILE A 8 -7.59 -62.30 -8.15
C ILE A 8 -6.36 -63.16 -8.49
N LEU A 9 -6.08 -63.45 -9.77
CA LEU A 9 -4.91 -64.27 -10.16
C LEU A 9 -3.61 -63.46 -10.30
N PHE A 10 -3.69 -62.13 -10.44
CA PHE A 10 -2.51 -61.27 -10.63
C PHE A 10 -1.85 -60.77 -9.32
N ILE A 11 -2.56 -60.82 -8.18
CA ILE A 11 -2.04 -60.31 -6.89
C ILE A 11 -0.96 -61.25 -6.28
N LEU A 12 -0.78 -62.47 -6.78
CA LEU A 12 0.14 -63.47 -6.19
C LEU A 12 1.54 -63.55 -6.82
N PHE A 13 1.79 -62.89 -7.95
CA PHE A 13 3.14 -62.75 -8.51
C PHE A 13 3.39 -61.27 -8.76
N GLY A 14 4.10 -60.62 -7.82
CA GLY A 14 4.46 -59.21 -7.87
C GLY A 14 5.26 -58.83 -9.11
N PHE A 15 4.56 -58.60 -10.21
CA PHE A 15 5.02 -57.90 -11.39
C PHE A 15 4.20 -56.62 -11.50
N THR A 16 4.85 -55.50 -11.22
CA THR A 16 4.40 -54.19 -11.69
C THR A 16 4.65 -54.18 -13.20
N LEU A 17 3.66 -54.56 -13.99
CA LEU A 17 3.66 -54.33 -15.43
C LEU A 17 3.15 -52.91 -15.65
N SER A 18 4.05 -52.03 -16.06
CA SER A 18 3.69 -50.83 -16.83
C SER A 18 3.08 -51.36 -18.12
N ASN A 19 1.75 -51.36 -18.24
CA ASN A 19 1.07 -51.70 -19.49
C ASN A 19 1.17 -50.49 -20.40
N ASP A 20 2.27 -50.40 -21.14
CA ASP A 20 2.37 -49.50 -22.27
C ASP A 20 1.40 -49.95 -23.39
N CYS A 21 1.06 -49.02 -24.29
CA CYS A 21 0.06 -49.27 -25.33
C CYS A 21 0.49 -50.41 -26.26
N CYS A 22 1.79 -50.50 -26.57
CA CYS A 22 2.34 -51.53 -27.46
C CYS A 22 2.08 -52.94 -26.93
N MET A 23 2.24 -53.18 -25.64
CA MET A 23 1.97 -54.47 -25.03
C MET A 23 0.49 -54.87 -25.14
N GLU A 24 -0.43 -53.93 -24.87
CA GLU A 24 -1.87 -54.12 -25.02
C GLU A 24 -2.27 -54.35 -26.49
N GLN A 25 -1.61 -53.66 -27.41
CA GLN A 25 -1.81 -53.83 -28.85
C GLN A 25 -1.38 -55.22 -29.33
N GLU A 26 -0.23 -55.75 -28.87
CA GLU A 26 0.22 -57.10 -29.22
C GLU A 26 -0.73 -58.19 -28.68
N ILE A 27 -1.19 -58.04 -27.43
CA ILE A 27 -2.18 -58.93 -26.82
C ILE A 27 -3.48 -58.89 -27.62
N ALA A 28 -3.98 -57.69 -27.94
CA ALA A 28 -5.19 -57.54 -28.74
C ALA A 28 -5.03 -58.20 -30.12
N ILE A 29 -3.91 -57.99 -30.83
CA ILE A 29 -3.66 -58.63 -32.13
C ILE A 29 -3.67 -60.16 -32.03
N SER A 30 -3.02 -60.73 -31.00
CA SER A 30 -3.00 -62.17 -30.75
C SER A 30 -4.39 -62.72 -30.45
N ASP A 31 -5.14 -62.06 -29.58
CA ASP A 31 -6.49 -62.47 -29.18
C ASP A 31 -7.51 -62.29 -30.31
N CYS A 32 -7.25 -61.39 -31.27
CA CYS A 32 -8.12 -61.15 -32.40
C CYS A 32 -8.14 -62.29 -33.42
N ASP A 33 -7.11 -63.15 -33.53
CA ASP A 33 -6.99 -64.32 -34.43
C ASP A 33 -7.73 -64.21 -35.79
N GLY A 34 -7.60 -63.05 -36.46
CA GLY A 34 -8.26 -62.79 -37.75
C GLY A 34 -9.79 -62.61 -37.73
N MET A 35 -10.42 -62.51 -36.56
CA MET A 35 -11.85 -62.18 -36.44
C MET A 35 -12.12 -60.75 -36.90
N THR A 36 -13.01 -60.61 -37.89
CA THR A 36 -13.50 -59.31 -38.33
C THR A 36 -14.38 -58.72 -37.23
N GLY A 37 -13.96 -57.57 -36.68
CA GLY A 37 -14.79 -56.84 -35.73
C GLY A 37 -14.10 -56.44 -34.44
N CYS A 38 -12.95 -57.00 -34.12
CA CYS A 38 -12.25 -56.73 -32.86
C CYS A 38 -11.58 -55.34 -32.85
N PHE A 39 -11.44 -54.78 -31.64
CA PHE A 39 -10.74 -53.52 -31.41
C PHE A 39 -9.25 -53.79 -31.21
N ILE A 40 -8.41 -53.02 -31.90
CA ILE A 40 -6.96 -53.05 -31.74
C ILE A 40 -6.56 -51.62 -31.33
N PRO A 41 -5.98 -51.43 -30.13
CA PRO A 41 -5.47 -50.14 -29.69
C PRO A 41 -4.56 -49.48 -30.71
N GLN A 42 -4.67 -48.15 -30.86
CA GLN A 42 -3.75 -47.33 -31.64
C GLN A 42 -2.67 -46.74 -30.74
N CYS A 43 -1.41 -47.00 -31.08
CA CYS A 43 -0.24 -46.61 -30.28
C CYS A 43 0.75 -45.78 -31.11
N THR A 44 1.39 -44.84 -30.45
CA THR A 44 2.51 -44.05 -30.98
C THR A 44 3.78 -44.90 -31.10
N ASN A 45 4.80 -44.39 -31.81
CA ASN A 45 6.10 -45.07 -31.94
C ASN A 45 6.84 -45.24 -30.61
N ASP A 46 6.55 -44.38 -29.62
CA ASP A 46 7.15 -44.43 -28.28
C ASP A 46 6.33 -45.28 -27.30
N CYS A 47 5.38 -46.07 -27.80
CA CYS A 47 4.49 -46.94 -27.04
C CYS A 47 3.52 -46.25 -26.06
N ASN A 48 3.28 -44.96 -26.25
CA ASN A 48 2.15 -44.24 -25.65
C ASN A 48 0.87 -44.46 -26.45
N TRP A 49 -0.29 -44.28 -25.79
CA TRP A 49 -1.60 -44.29 -26.45
C TRP A 49 -1.72 -43.11 -27.41
N GLU A 50 -2.19 -43.36 -28.64
CA GLU A 50 -2.65 -42.27 -29.51
C GLU A 50 -3.86 -41.60 -28.85
N SER A 51 -3.89 -40.28 -28.79
CA SER A 51 -4.96 -39.54 -28.09
C SER A 51 -6.35 -39.84 -28.65
N THR A 52 -6.43 -40.20 -29.93
CA THR A 52 -7.64 -40.71 -30.60
C THR A 52 -7.55 -42.22 -30.78
N GLN A 53 -8.55 -42.93 -30.26
CA GLN A 53 -8.76 -44.35 -30.55
C GLN A 53 -9.95 -44.52 -31.50
N CYS A 54 -9.84 -45.44 -32.46
CA CYS A 54 -10.89 -45.66 -33.45
C CYS A 54 -11.22 -47.14 -33.60
N TRP A 55 -12.50 -47.49 -33.51
CA TRP A 55 -12.97 -48.85 -33.74
C TRP A 55 -13.70 -48.98 -35.07
N SER A 56 -12.96 -49.41 -36.09
CA SER A 56 -13.44 -49.47 -37.48
C SER A 56 -14.70 -50.32 -37.68
N SER A 57 -14.95 -51.33 -36.84
CA SER A 57 -16.10 -52.22 -36.99
C SER A 57 -17.42 -51.63 -36.47
N THR A 58 -17.34 -50.78 -35.46
CA THR A 58 -18.49 -50.03 -34.92
C THR A 58 -18.65 -48.69 -35.63
N GLY A 59 -17.55 -48.16 -36.19
CA GLY A 59 -17.51 -46.86 -36.84
C GLY A 59 -17.49 -45.72 -35.84
N TYR A 60 -16.94 -45.92 -34.64
CA TYR A 60 -16.79 -44.88 -33.61
C TYR A 60 -15.33 -44.61 -33.32
N CYS A 61 -15.02 -43.34 -33.02
CA CYS A 61 -13.74 -42.90 -32.49
C CYS A 61 -13.97 -42.11 -31.20
N TRP A 62 -13.05 -42.19 -30.25
CA TRP A 62 -13.11 -41.50 -28.94
C TRP A 62 -11.72 -41.03 -28.51
N CYS A 63 -11.67 -40.12 -27.55
CA CYS A 63 -10.43 -39.68 -26.93
C CYS A 63 -10.07 -40.56 -25.73
N VAL A 64 -8.77 -40.76 -25.48
CA VAL A 64 -8.27 -41.49 -24.30
C VAL A 64 -7.27 -40.68 -23.50
N ASP A 65 -7.19 -40.96 -22.20
CA ASP A 65 -6.17 -40.39 -21.31
C ASP A 65 -4.78 -41.04 -21.51
N GLN A 66 -3.79 -40.59 -20.76
CA GLN A 66 -2.42 -41.12 -20.78
C GLN A 66 -2.31 -42.64 -20.46
N ASN A 67 -3.36 -43.24 -19.87
CA ASN A 67 -3.43 -44.64 -19.52
C ASN A 67 -4.31 -45.46 -20.49
N GLY A 68 -4.88 -44.84 -21.52
CA GLY A 68 -5.76 -45.51 -22.49
C GLY A 68 -7.23 -45.60 -22.07
N PHE A 69 -7.65 -44.91 -21.02
CA PHE A 69 -9.06 -44.86 -20.61
C PHE A 69 -9.85 -43.87 -21.45
N GLU A 70 -11.02 -44.29 -21.94
CA GLU A 70 -11.93 -43.43 -22.68
C GLU A 70 -12.36 -42.21 -21.85
N ILE A 71 -12.21 -41.02 -22.42
CA ILE A 71 -12.76 -39.78 -21.88
C ILE A 71 -14.26 -39.77 -22.16
N GLU A 72 -15.06 -39.76 -21.10
CA GLU A 72 -16.51 -39.86 -21.19
C GLU A 72 -17.10 -38.72 -22.04
N GLY A 73 -17.96 -39.08 -23.01
CA GLY A 73 -18.61 -38.11 -23.90
C GLY A 73 -17.81 -37.72 -25.15
N SER A 74 -16.58 -38.21 -25.32
CA SER A 74 -15.75 -37.94 -26.51
C SER A 74 -16.07 -38.81 -27.72
N SER A 75 -16.88 -39.86 -27.56
CA SER A 75 -17.19 -40.82 -28.62
C SER A 75 -18.07 -40.22 -29.72
N ILE A 76 -17.57 -40.20 -30.97
CA ILE A 76 -18.33 -39.76 -32.14
C ILE A 76 -18.29 -40.80 -33.27
N PRO A 77 -19.32 -40.84 -34.14
CA PRO A 77 -19.30 -41.68 -35.32
C PRO A 77 -18.29 -41.16 -36.36
N SER A 78 -17.44 -42.04 -36.90
CA SER A 78 -16.35 -41.70 -37.83
C SER A 78 -16.80 -41.08 -39.16
N TRP A 79 -18.08 -41.20 -39.52
CA TRP A 79 -18.66 -40.53 -40.69
C TRP A 79 -19.12 -39.09 -40.41
N GLN A 80 -19.11 -38.64 -39.15
CA GLN A 80 -19.37 -37.25 -38.76
C GLN A 80 -18.07 -36.46 -38.54
N GLY A 81 -16.93 -37.15 -38.40
CA GLY A 81 -15.61 -36.57 -38.18
C GLY A 81 -14.74 -37.44 -37.29
N TYR A 82 -13.62 -36.89 -36.83
CA TYR A 82 -12.80 -37.46 -35.75
C TYR A 82 -12.97 -36.61 -34.50
N PRO A 83 -12.99 -37.21 -33.29
CA PRO A 83 -13.07 -36.45 -32.06
C PRO A 83 -11.83 -35.58 -31.95
N ASP A 84 -12.02 -34.35 -31.48
CA ASP A 84 -10.91 -33.44 -31.25
C ASP A 84 -10.22 -33.82 -29.93
N CYS A 85 -9.13 -34.56 -30.05
CA CYS A 85 -8.34 -35.05 -28.92
C CYS A 85 -7.01 -34.29 -28.77
N GLU A 86 -6.88 -33.14 -29.43
CA GLU A 86 -5.74 -32.22 -29.24
C GLU A 86 -5.95 -31.28 -28.03
N ASP A 87 -7.12 -31.33 -27.39
CA ASP A 87 -7.45 -30.58 -26.17
C ASP A 87 -7.33 -31.45 -24.90
N ASN A 88 -6.11 -31.59 -24.38
CA ASN A 88 -5.89 -31.97 -22.98
C ASN A 88 -6.32 -30.81 -22.07
N ASN A 89 -7.57 -30.79 -21.62
CA ASN A 89 -8.05 -29.79 -20.66
C ASN A 89 -9.04 -30.38 -19.63
N GLU A 90 -8.56 -31.31 -18.81
CA GLU A 90 -8.96 -31.25 -17.39
C GLU A 90 -8.27 -30.02 -16.78
N GLY A 91 -8.99 -28.88 -16.65
CA GLY A 91 -8.43 -27.71 -15.94
C GLY A 91 -9.02 -26.33 -16.18
N CYS A 92 -10.10 -26.14 -16.94
CA CYS A 92 -10.62 -24.79 -17.21
C CYS A 92 -11.64 -24.37 -16.14
N TYR A 93 -11.19 -23.56 -15.16
CA TYR A 93 -12.03 -22.97 -14.11
C TYR A 93 -12.48 -21.56 -14.53
N ASP A 94 -13.70 -21.17 -14.15
CA ASP A 94 -14.17 -19.79 -14.29
C ASP A 94 -13.57 -18.94 -13.16
N LEU A 95 -12.64 -18.06 -13.53
CA LEU A 95 -11.87 -17.23 -12.58
C LEU A 95 -12.19 -15.73 -12.73
N ILE A 96 -13.24 -15.37 -13.49
CA ILE A 96 -13.60 -13.97 -13.77
C ILE A 96 -13.87 -13.17 -12.48
N ASP A 97 -14.31 -13.85 -11.42
CA ASP A 97 -14.64 -13.26 -10.12
C ASP A 97 -13.56 -13.47 -9.04
N ILE A 98 -12.35 -13.93 -9.41
CA ILE A 98 -11.23 -14.13 -8.48
C ILE A 98 -10.14 -13.09 -8.76
N GLN A 99 -9.74 -12.36 -7.72
CA GLN A 99 -8.73 -11.30 -7.76
C GLN A 99 -7.42 -11.82 -7.12
N PHE A 100 -6.29 -11.83 -7.84
CA PHE A 100 -5.04 -12.48 -7.39
C PHE A 100 -3.90 -11.53 -6.99
N GLY A 101 -4.20 -10.26 -6.75
CA GLY A 101 -3.24 -9.29 -6.17
C GLY A 101 -2.26 -8.71 -7.18
N ALA A 102 -1.20 -8.05 -6.71
CA ALA A 102 -0.31 -7.19 -7.52
C ALA A 102 0.79 -7.94 -8.29
N CYS A 103 0.93 -9.25 -8.09
CA CYS A 103 2.05 -10.04 -8.57
C CYS A 103 1.59 -11.13 -9.56
N GLU A 104 0.89 -10.72 -10.62
CA GLU A 104 0.28 -11.67 -11.57
C GLU A 104 1.20 -11.98 -12.76
N MET A 105 2.01 -13.03 -12.63
CA MET A 105 2.30 -13.91 -13.77
C MET A 105 1.51 -15.20 -13.62
N LEU A 106 0.28 -15.24 -14.13
CA LEU A 106 -0.39 -16.52 -14.37
C LEU A 106 -0.01 -17.04 -15.76
N LEU A 107 0.65 -18.20 -15.80
CA LEU A 107 0.59 -19.12 -16.92
C LEU A 107 -0.59 -20.06 -16.62
N GLY A 108 -1.78 -19.68 -17.04
CA GLY A 108 -3.01 -20.45 -16.81
C GLY A 108 -3.94 -20.47 -18.02
N ILE A 109 -4.94 -21.34 -17.97
CA ILE A 109 -5.98 -21.46 -19.01
C ILE A 109 -7.31 -20.96 -18.41
N GLY A 110 -7.95 -19.97 -19.04
CA GLY A 110 -9.23 -19.39 -18.60
C GLY A 110 -10.22 -19.19 -19.76
N LEU A 111 -11.52 -19.10 -19.46
CA LEU A 111 -12.59 -19.08 -20.45
C LEU A 111 -12.85 -17.66 -20.98
N TYR A 112 -12.50 -17.40 -22.24
CA TYR A 112 -12.75 -16.12 -22.92
C TYR A 112 -13.54 -16.33 -24.21
N ASN A 113 -14.66 -15.63 -24.35
CA ASN A 113 -15.56 -15.70 -25.51
C ASN A 113 -16.01 -17.12 -25.91
N GLY A 114 -16.21 -18.00 -24.90
CA GLY A 114 -16.65 -19.37 -25.11
C GLY A 114 -15.54 -20.38 -25.47
N SER A 115 -14.27 -20.00 -25.33
CA SER A 115 -13.12 -20.91 -25.53
C SER A 115 -12.10 -20.78 -24.40
N CYS A 116 -11.51 -21.91 -23.99
CA CYS A 116 -10.44 -21.95 -22.99
C CYS A 116 -9.14 -21.50 -23.64
N ASN A 117 -8.65 -20.33 -23.24
CA ASN A 117 -7.44 -19.72 -23.78
C ASN A 117 -6.35 -19.72 -22.73
N TYR A 118 -5.10 -19.87 -23.14
CA TYR A 118 -3.97 -19.49 -22.28
C TYR A 118 -4.08 -18.00 -21.98
N ILE A 119 -4.42 -17.67 -20.74
CA ILE A 119 -4.28 -16.31 -20.24
C ILE A 119 -2.85 -16.25 -19.74
N SER A 120 -2.02 -15.66 -20.59
CA SER A 120 -0.69 -15.24 -20.26
C SER A 120 -0.66 -13.74 -20.52
N GLY A 121 -0.01 -12.97 -19.66
CA GLY A 121 0.23 -11.54 -19.88
C GLY A 121 1.14 -11.24 -21.08
N CYS A 122 1.18 -12.03 -22.15
CA CYS A 122 2.15 -11.86 -23.23
C CYS A 122 1.81 -10.77 -24.26
N ASP A 123 0.62 -10.15 -24.21
CA ASP A 123 0.40 -8.95 -25.03
C ASP A 123 0.77 -7.74 -24.21
N SER A 124 1.91 -7.15 -24.53
CA SER A 124 2.28 -5.89 -23.93
C SER A 124 1.40 -4.77 -24.43
N ILE A 125 0.55 -4.93 -25.47
CA ILE A 125 -0.33 -3.85 -25.92
C ILE A 125 -1.76 -4.36 -26.09
N ILE A 126 -2.61 -4.08 -25.11
CA ILE A 126 -4.05 -4.34 -25.17
C ILE A 126 -4.77 -3.01 -25.38
N ASP A 127 -5.64 -2.91 -26.38
CA ASP A 127 -6.38 -1.68 -26.70
C ASP A 127 -5.52 -0.40 -26.79
N ASN A 128 -4.32 -0.50 -27.38
CA ASN A 128 -3.32 0.58 -27.50
C ASN A 128 -2.64 1.03 -26.18
N VAL A 129 -2.76 0.28 -25.10
CA VAL A 129 -2.09 0.57 -23.81
C VAL A 129 -0.94 -0.42 -23.60
N ASP A 130 0.27 0.09 -23.34
CA ASP A 130 1.49 -0.72 -23.18
C ASP A 130 1.71 -1.19 -21.73
N TYR A 131 1.64 -2.50 -21.48
CA TYR A 131 1.79 -3.19 -20.21
C TYR A 131 3.15 -3.91 -20.07
N SER A 132 4.10 -3.71 -21.01
CA SER A 132 5.41 -4.38 -21.00
C SER A 132 6.24 -4.20 -19.72
N SER A 133 5.98 -3.14 -18.93
CA SER A 133 6.65 -2.88 -17.66
C SER A 133 6.24 -3.79 -16.51
N TYR A 134 5.16 -4.58 -16.67
CA TYR A 134 4.58 -5.41 -15.62
C TYR A 134 4.79 -6.93 -15.86
N LEU A 135 5.70 -7.29 -16.77
CA LEU A 135 5.95 -8.67 -17.19
C LEU A 135 7.40 -9.07 -16.90
N PHE A 136 7.59 -10.24 -16.26
CA PHE A 136 8.92 -10.76 -15.93
C PHE A 136 9.33 -11.90 -16.89
N ASN A 137 10.64 -12.08 -17.12
CA ASN A 137 11.15 -13.02 -18.12
C ASN A 137 11.33 -14.45 -17.59
N SER A 138 11.15 -14.68 -16.29
CA SER A 138 11.20 -16.02 -15.68
C SER A 138 10.41 -16.08 -14.37
N MET A 139 10.00 -17.29 -13.96
CA MET A 139 9.34 -17.51 -12.66
C MET A 139 10.28 -17.17 -11.49
N GLU A 140 11.59 -17.37 -11.64
CA GLU A 140 12.57 -16.99 -10.62
C GLU A 140 12.73 -15.46 -10.51
N GLU A 141 12.61 -14.71 -11.61
CA GLU A 141 12.57 -13.23 -11.62
C GLU A 141 11.23 -12.70 -11.09
N CYS A 142 10.12 -13.37 -11.40
CA CYS A 142 8.81 -13.08 -10.84
C CYS A 142 8.81 -13.36 -9.33
N GLU A 143 9.29 -14.50 -8.86
CA GLU A 143 9.41 -14.84 -7.44
C GLU A 143 10.40 -13.90 -6.73
N GLN A 144 11.54 -13.56 -7.33
CA GLN A 144 12.47 -12.58 -6.76
C GLN A 144 11.87 -11.19 -6.64
N ASN A 145 10.98 -10.76 -7.55
CA ASN A 145 10.26 -9.48 -7.47
C ASN A 145 8.90 -9.56 -6.76
N CYS A 146 8.40 -10.76 -6.45
CA CYS A 146 7.19 -10.98 -5.63
C CYS A 146 7.52 -11.29 -4.17
N TYR A 147 8.77 -11.63 -3.87
CA TYR A 147 9.35 -11.66 -2.53
C TYR A 147 10.22 -10.42 -2.25
N LEU A 148 10.05 -9.38 -3.06
CA LEU A 148 10.54 -8.05 -2.78
C LEU A 148 9.32 -7.13 -2.79
N ASP A 149 9.04 -6.61 -1.59
CA ASP A 149 8.00 -5.67 -1.20
C ASP A 149 6.65 -6.33 -0.87
N GLU A 150 6.49 -6.76 0.40
CA GLU A 150 5.17 -7.12 0.98
C GLU A 150 4.16 -5.95 0.91
N CYS A 151 4.65 -4.77 0.56
CA CYS A 151 3.92 -3.52 0.48
C CYS A 151 3.98 -2.96 -0.94
N ASN A 152 2.88 -2.40 -1.45
CA ASN A 152 2.88 -1.73 -2.75
C ASN A 152 3.88 -0.56 -2.79
N ASP A 153 4.30 -0.14 -3.99
CA ASP A 153 5.07 1.10 -4.19
C ASP A 153 4.47 2.27 -3.37
N GLY A 154 5.32 2.96 -2.61
CA GLY A 154 4.92 4.05 -1.70
C GLY A 154 4.57 3.61 -0.28
N PHE A 155 4.83 2.35 0.09
CA PHE A 155 4.70 1.83 1.45
C PHE A 155 6.03 1.24 1.93
N ILE A 156 6.24 1.27 3.25
CA ILE A 156 7.40 0.75 3.96
C ILE A 156 6.94 -0.46 4.77
N GLU A 157 7.67 -1.56 4.66
CA GLU A 157 7.46 -2.76 5.46
C GLU A 157 8.19 -2.65 6.81
N ILE A 158 7.46 -2.83 7.92
CA ILE A 158 8.01 -2.85 9.27
C ILE A 158 7.29 -3.94 10.08
N ASN A 159 8.04 -4.94 10.55
CA ASN A 159 7.52 -6.08 11.32
C ASN A 159 6.34 -6.80 10.63
N ASP A 160 6.47 -7.08 9.33
CA ASP A 160 5.43 -7.72 8.48
C ASP A 160 4.15 -6.87 8.30
N PHE A 161 4.23 -5.55 8.55
CA PHE A 161 3.15 -4.59 8.28
C PHE A 161 3.58 -3.53 7.28
N CYS A 162 2.63 -3.06 6.47
CA CYS A 162 2.85 -2.01 5.49
C CYS A 162 2.34 -0.66 5.97
N PHE A 163 3.19 0.35 5.93
CA PHE A 163 2.88 1.73 6.30
C PHE A 163 3.18 2.67 5.14
N HIS A 164 2.25 3.54 4.76
CA HIS A 164 2.46 4.47 3.66
C HIS A 164 3.61 5.42 3.98
N GLU A 165 4.56 5.52 3.06
CA GLU A 165 5.82 6.25 3.25
C GLU A 165 5.57 7.72 3.60
N GLY A 166 4.57 8.36 2.97
CA GLY A 166 4.20 9.75 3.26
C GLY A 166 3.72 9.94 4.70
N ASP A 167 2.85 9.03 5.18
CA ASP A 167 2.27 9.09 6.53
C ASP A 167 3.35 8.83 7.59
N TYR A 168 4.20 7.83 7.35
CA TYR A 168 5.34 7.51 8.20
C TYR A 168 6.36 8.66 8.25
N SER A 169 6.68 9.26 7.10
CA SER A 169 7.58 10.39 6.96
C SER A 169 7.06 11.65 7.66
N PHE A 170 5.74 11.88 7.63
CA PHE A 170 5.12 12.97 8.38
C PHE A 170 5.38 12.85 9.88
N ILE A 171 5.16 11.66 10.47
CA ILE A 171 5.45 11.41 11.89
C ILE A 171 6.95 11.59 12.17
N GLN A 172 7.80 11.07 11.30
CA GLN A 172 9.25 11.25 11.41
C GLN A 172 9.65 12.74 11.40
N LYS A 173 8.98 13.57 10.60
CA LYS A 173 9.22 15.02 10.58
C LYS A 173 8.79 15.69 11.87
N LEU A 174 7.66 15.31 12.48
CA LEU A 174 7.27 15.82 13.81
C LEU A 174 8.35 15.52 14.87
N ILE A 175 8.89 14.30 14.86
CA ILE A 175 9.99 13.88 15.74
C ILE A 175 11.26 14.71 15.46
N ASN A 176 11.64 14.83 14.19
CA ASN A 176 12.82 15.59 13.79
C ASN A 176 12.70 17.08 14.15
N ASN A 177 11.53 17.68 13.96
CA ASN A 177 11.23 19.06 14.34
C ASN A 177 11.36 19.26 15.85
N SER A 178 10.90 18.28 16.62
CA SER A 178 11.01 18.29 18.09
C SER A 178 12.48 18.32 18.53
N TYR A 179 13.33 17.41 18.00
CA TYR A 179 14.78 17.44 18.25
C TYR A 179 15.45 18.73 17.75
N ALA A 180 15.08 19.21 16.57
CA ALA A 180 15.70 20.38 15.94
C ALA A 180 15.33 21.70 16.64
N SER A 181 14.17 21.75 17.30
CA SER A 181 13.70 22.95 18.03
C SER A 181 14.63 23.37 19.17
N GLN A 182 15.39 22.42 19.74
CA GLN A 182 16.29 22.63 20.88
C GLN A 182 15.59 23.33 22.06
N ILE A 183 14.29 23.10 22.23
CA ILE A 183 13.53 23.71 23.32
C ILE A 183 14.09 23.27 24.66
N ASP A 184 14.36 24.24 25.55
CA ASP A 184 14.79 23.97 26.92
C ASP A 184 13.57 23.76 27.80
N LEU A 185 13.30 22.50 28.16
CA LEU A 185 12.22 22.12 29.07
C LEU A 185 12.67 22.13 30.55
N GLY A 186 13.92 22.52 30.83
CA GLY A 186 14.49 22.47 32.17
C GLY A 186 14.72 21.04 32.67
N CYS A 187 15.00 20.10 31.76
CA CYS A 187 15.23 18.71 32.10
C CYS A 187 16.53 18.55 32.89
N GLU A 188 16.46 17.78 33.98
CA GLU A 188 17.63 17.38 34.76
C GLU A 188 18.15 16.02 34.29
N ASP A 189 19.42 15.70 34.55
CA ASP A 189 20.07 14.47 34.07
C ASP A 189 19.35 13.15 34.48
N TRP A 190 18.51 13.19 35.51
CA TRP A 190 17.75 12.04 36.00
C TRP A 190 16.30 12.00 35.50
N ASP A 191 15.85 12.98 34.72
CA ASP A 191 14.48 13.06 34.24
C ASP A 191 14.30 12.29 32.94
N SER A 192 14.14 10.97 33.07
CA SER A 192 13.95 10.06 31.93
C SER A 192 12.65 10.28 31.15
N TYR A 193 11.76 11.15 31.64
CA TYR A 193 10.48 11.49 31.01
C TYR A 193 10.43 12.95 30.56
N CYS A 194 11.59 13.61 30.47
CA CYS A 194 11.70 15.00 30.06
C CYS A 194 12.62 15.12 28.84
N GLY A 195 12.03 15.57 27.74
CA GLY A 195 12.72 15.91 26.51
C GLY A 195 11.70 16.18 25.42
N SER A 196 12.18 16.62 24.26
CA SER A 196 11.35 16.82 23.07
C SER A 196 11.94 16.06 21.86
N PRO A 197 11.25 15.06 21.30
CA PRO A 197 10.03 14.45 21.85
C PRO A 197 10.33 13.74 23.20
N ASN A 198 9.29 13.34 23.92
CA ASN A 198 9.44 12.70 25.23
C ASN A 198 10.28 11.41 25.12
N PRO A 199 11.47 11.34 25.74
CA PRO A 199 12.38 10.19 25.62
C PRO A 199 11.81 8.88 26.18
N SER A 200 10.81 8.96 27.05
CA SER A 200 10.18 7.77 27.61
C SER A 200 9.42 6.93 26.59
N MET A 201 9.14 7.47 25.39
CA MET A 201 8.49 6.75 24.31
C MET A 201 9.37 5.66 23.69
N ASP A 202 10.69 5.87 23.68
CA ASP A 202 11.69 4.87 23.26
C ASP A 202 11.97 3.83 24.37
N SER A 203 11.47 4.03 25.59
CA SER A 203 11.67 3.07 26.67
C SER A 203 11.04 1.71 26.33
N VAL A 204 11.78 0.62 26.55
CA VAL A 204 11.28 -0.76 26.42
C VAL A 204 10.06 -1.07 27.33
N ASP A 205 9.86 -0.24 28.36
CA ASP A 205 8.72 -0.31 29.28
C ASP A 205 7.58 0.67 28.90
N SER A 206 7.69 1.36 27.77
CA SER A 206 6.64 2.23 27.24
C SER A 206 5.38 1.42 26.94
N TRP A 207 4.23 2.06 27.12
CA TRP A 207 2.92 1.43 26.95
C TRP A 207 2.15 1.97 25.74
N MET A 208 2.83 2.71 24.84
CA MET A 208 2.20 3.24 23.64
C MET A 208 1.66 2.10 22.77
N TRP A 209 0.46 2.29 22.20
CA TRP A 209 -0.20 1.28 21.39
C TRP A 209 -0.28 1.73 19.95
N VAL A 210 -0.01 0.77 19.06
CA VAL A 210 -0.28 0.88 17.63
C VAL A 210 -1.39 -0.10 17.31
N THR A 211 -2.50 0.41 16.79
CA THR A 211 -3.60 -0.41 16.26
C THR A 211 -3.47 -0.46 14.74
N VAL A 212 -3.44 -1.67 14.18
CA VAL A 212 -3.40 -1.88 12.72
C VAL A 212 -4.60 -2.72 12.33
N ASP A 213 -5.43 -2.21 11.42
CA ASP A 213 -6.64 -2.87 10.92
C ASP A 213 -7.60 -3.36 12.01
N GLY A 214 -7.68 -2.59 13.10
CA GLY A 214 -8.57 -2.86 14.25
C GLY A 214 -8.00 -3.83 15.28
N GLU A 215 -6.80 -4.37 15.07
CA GLU A 215 -6.10 -5.25 16.01
C GLU A 215 -5.00 -4.49 16.76
N TYR A 216 -4.83 -4.81 18.05
CA TYR A 216 -3.84 -4.16 18.90
C TYR A 216 -2.49 -4.88 18.83
N TYR A 217 -1.44 -4.14 18.50
CA TYR A 217 -0.09 -4.66 18.47
C TYR A 217 0.75 -4.03 19.57
N ASN A 218 1.44 -4.90 20.32
CA ASN A 218 2.42 -4.45 21.31
C ASN A 218 3.71 -4.08 20.58
N TRP A 219 3.78 -2.83 20.15
CA TRP A 219 4.98 -2.27 19.54
C TRP A 219 5.99 -2.00 20.64
N VAL A 220 6.89 -2.96 20.89
CA VAL A 220 7.91 -2.81 21.93
C VAL A 220 8.99 -1.86 21.41
N PRO A 221 9.21 -0.70 22.04
CA PRO A 221 10.27 0.20 21.62
C PRO A 221 11.64 -0.44 21.76
N ASN A 222 12.58 0.01 20.94
CA ASN A 222 13.88 -0.65 20.85
C ASN A 222 14.89 -0.16 21.91
N GLY A 223 14.62 0.96 22.60
CA GLY A 223 15.45 1.48 23.68
C GLY A 223 16.80 2.00 23.18
N ASN A 224 16.87 2.49 21.94
CA ASN A 224 18.12 2.92 21.31
C ASN A 224 18.50 4.37 21.67
N GLY A 225 17.64 5.09 22.39
CA GLY A 225 17.79 6.48 22.79
C GLY A 225 17.14 7.48 21.84
N ILE A 226 16.43 7.03 20.80
CA ILE A 226 15.79 7.86 19.78
C ILE A 226 14.35 7.36 19.62
N VAL A 227 13.40 8.29 19.66
CA VAL A 227 11.98 7.96 19.41
C VAL A 227 11.79 7.71 17.91
N ASP A 228 11.36 6.51 17.55
CA ASP A 228 11.00 6.14 16.19
C ASP A 228 9.51 6.48 15.89
N PRO A 229 9.10 6.60 14.62
CA PRO A 229 7.73 6.98 14.26
C PRO A 229 6.65 6.15 14.91
N LEU A 230 6.78 4.82 14.95
CA LEU A 230 5.77 3.92 15.55
C LEU A 230 5.81 3.86 17.08
N GLU A 231 6.76 4.56 17.72
CA GLU A 231 6.85 4.71 19.17
C GLU A 231 6.15 5.99 19.67
N LEU A 232 5.83 6.92 18.76
CA LEU A 232 5.27 8.22 19.10
C LEU A 232 3.76 8.16 19.37
N GLY A 233 3.39 8.41 20.62
CA GLY A 233 1.98 8.55 21.00
C GLY A 233 1.14 7.30 20.71
N ILE A 234 -0.18 7.48 20.62
CA ILE A 234 -1.10 6.41 20.23
C ILE A 234 -1.45 6.59 18.77
N GLN A 235 -1.38 5.49 18.01
CA GLN A 235 -1.63 5.50 16.56
C GLN A 235 -2.62 4.44 16.14
N GLU A 236 -3.47 4.78 15.19
CA GLU A 236 -4.31 3.81 14.48
C GLU A 236 -4.04 3.89 12.98
N TRP A 237 -3.93 2.73 12.36
CA TRP A 237 -3.63 2.54 10.95
C TRP A 237 -4.67 1.61 10.33
N GLU A 238 -5.15 1.96 9.13
CA GLU A 238 -6.06 1.12 8.33
C GLU A 238 -5.49 0.99 6.90
N ASN A 239 -5.29 -0.25 6.44
CA ASN A 239 -4.70 -0.57 5.14
C ASN A 239 -3.38 0.20 4.88
N GLY A 240 -2.56 0.31 5.93
CA GLY A 240 -1.28 1.02 5.91
C GLY A 240 -1.35 2.55 5.87
N ARG A 241 -2.53 3.15 5.99
CA ARG A 241 -2.69 4.62 6.11
C ARG A 241 -2.98 5.02 7.55
N LEU A 242 -2.41 6.14 8.00
CA LEU A 242 -2.64 6.68 9.32
C LEU A 242 -4.06 7.25 9.40
N THR A 243 -4.86 6.75 10.35
CA THR A 243 -6.23 7.21 10.58
C THR A 243 -6.35 7.99 11.88
N SER A 244 -5.47 7.76 12.84
CA SER A 244 -5.47 8.44 14.13
C SER A 244 -4.05 8.63 14.64
N ILE A 245 -3.72 9.84 15.09
CA ILE A 245 -2.55 10.10 15.92
C ILE A 245 -2.96 10.96 17.13
N MET A 246 -2.67 10.45 18.31
CA MET A 246 -2.96 11.10 19.58
C MET A 246 -1.67 11.28 20.38
N CYS A 247 -1.28 12.55 20.50
CA CYS A 247 -0.16 13.02 21.29
C CYS A 247 -0.57 14.08 22.32
N GLY A 248 -1.88 14.18 22.61
CA GLY A 248 -2.44 15.11 23.59
C GLY A 248 -3.16 14.45 24.76
N ALA A 249 -3.88 15.26 25.53
CA ALA A 249 -4.62 14.90 26.75
C ALA A 249 -3.75 14.20 27.82
N TYR A 250 -3.83 12.87 27.91
CA TYR A 250 -3.09 12.04 28.87
C TYR A 250 -1.79 11.45 28.29
N ILE A 251 -1.51 11.71 27.01
CA ILE A 251 -0.34 11.22 26.28
C ILE A 251 0.67 12.35 26.20
N TYR A 252 1.73 12.29 27.01
CA TYR A 252 2.72 13.35 27.12
C TYR A 252 3.81 13.18 26.05
N CYS A 253 3.51 13.47 24.78
CA CYS A 253 4.52 13.39 23.72
C CYS A 253 5.60 14.47 23.81
N GLN A 254 5.32 15.59 24.48
CA GLN A 254 6.23 16.74 24.60
C GLN A 254 6.77 17.23 23.25
N LEU A 255 5.98 17.14 22.18
CA LEU A 255 6.39 17.56 20.84
C LEU A 255 6.68 19.06 20.81
N SER A 256 7.62 19.48 19.95
CA SER A 256 7.93 20.89 19.73
C SER A 256 8.36 21.18 18.30
N GLY A 257 8.52 22.46 17.98
CA GLY A 257 8.79 22.91 16.62
C GLY A 257 7.52 22.96 15.76
N PRO A 258 7.68 23.16 14.44
CA PRO A 258 6.54 23.36 13.53
C PRO A 258 5.78 22.08 13.21
N ILE A 259 4.50 22.23 12.89
CA ILE A 259 3.71 21.19 12.21
C ILE A 259 4.20 21.13 10.76
N PRO A 260 4.52 19.93 10.21
CA PRO A 260 4.96 19.79 8.82
C PRO A 260 3.89 20.26 7.81
N GLU A 261 4.32 20.90 6.72
CA GLU A 261 3.41 21.37 5.67
C GLU A 261 2.74 20.22 4.91
N GLU A 262 3.36 19.04 4.86
CA GLU A 262 2.83 17.87 4.15
C GLU A 262 1.72 17.15 4.92
N ILE A 263 1.07 17.82 5.88
CA ILE A 263 -0.07 17.27 6.63
C ILE A 263 -1.22 16.85 5.69
N ASN A 264 -1.37 17.51 4.55
CA ASN A 264 -2.37 17.16 3.53
C ASN A 264 -2.14 15.78 2.89
N GLU A 265 -0.94 15.20 2.99
CA GLU A 265 -0.66 13.85 2.50
C GLU A 265 -1.30 12.77 3.37
N LEU A 266 -1.76 13.10 4.58
CA LEU A 266 -2.46 12.20 5.50
C LEU A 266 -3.93 12.00 5.09
N THR A 267 -4.15 11.52 3.86
CA THR A 267 -5.47 11.50 3.20
C THR A 267 -6.53 10.65 3.90
N SER A 268 -6.15 9.77 4.82
CA SER A 268 -7.06 8.90 5.57
C SER A 268 -7.26 9.32 7.03
N LEU A 269 -6.65 10.44 7.45
CA LEU A 269 -6.63 10.89 8.82
C LEU A 269 -8.02 11.37 9.26
N ARG A 270 -8.49 10.79 10.36
CA ARG A 270 -9.76 11.15 11.01
C ARG A 270 -9.50 11.84 12.34
N THR A 271 -8.52 11.37 13.09
CA THR A 271 -8.16 11.91 14.40
C THR A 271 -6.75 12.51 14.39
N PHE A 272 -6.65 13.81 14.63
CA PHE A 272 -5.39 14.55 14.75
C PHE A 272 -5.40 15.39 16.04
N ARG A 273 -4.78 14.83 17.09
CA ARG A 273 -4.81 15.42 18.43
C ARG A 273 -3.42 15.60 19.00
N LEU A 274 -2.95 16.84 18.99
CA LEU A 274 -1.63 17.22 19.46
C LEU A 274 -1.71 18.29 20.56
N GLU A 275 -2.83 18.39 21.27
CA GLU A 275 -3.03 19.40 22.30
C GLU A 275 -2.07 19.26 23.49
N GLY A 276 -1.72 20.37 24.13
CA GLY A 276 -0.88 20.36 25.34
C GLY A 276 0.58 19.98 25.09
N ASN A 277 1.08 20.17 23.87
CA ASN A 277 2.49 20.06 23.51
C ASN A 277 3.15 21.45 23.47
N TYR A 278 4.37 21.52 22.95
CA TYR A 278 5.16 22.74 22.75
C TYR A 278 5.34 23.06 21.26
N LEU A 279 4.40 22.62 20.41
CA LEU A 279 4.42 22.93 18.98
C LEU A 279 4.41 24.44 18.79
N SER A 280 5.25 24.95 17.90
CA SER A 280 5.49 26.37 17.70
C SER A 280 5.53 26.73 16.22
N GLY A 281 5.57 28.03 15.90
CA GLY A 281 5.39 28.47 14.51
C GLY A 281 3.90 28.47 14.14
N TYR A 282 3.59 28.35 12.86
CA TYR A 282 2.23 28.54 12.35
C TYR A 282 1.57 27.20 12.08
N ILE A 283 0.23 27.21 12.07
CA ILE A 283 -0.54 26.06 11.56
C ILE A 283 -0.53 26.19 10.03
N PRO A 284 -0.04 25.19 9.27
CA PRO A 284 0.01 25.28 7.82
C PRO A 284 -1.39 25.22 7.22
N ASP A 285 -1.64 25.99 6.16
CA ASP A 285 -2.94 26.03 5.46
C ASP A 285 -3.34 24.70 4.83
N THR A 286 -2.36 23.84 4.53
CA THR A 286 -2.58 22.48 4.04
C THR A 286 -3.40 21.62 5.01
N VAL A 287 -3.54 22.03 6.29
CA VAL A 287 -4.50 21.43 7.22
C VAL A 287 -5.94 21.47 6.70
N CYS A 288 -6.28 22.49 5.89
CA CYS A 288 -7.61 22.64 5.29
C CYS A 288 -7.89 21.66 4.16
N GLU A 289 -6.88 20.90 3.71
CA GLU A 289 -7.01 19.87 2.68
C GLU A 289 -7.26 18.48 3.28
N LEU A 290 -7.24 18.34 4.61
CA LEU A 290 -7.58 17.10 5.29
C LEU A 290 -9.07 16.77 5.12
N ASP A 291 -9.39 15.52 4.78
CA ASP A 291 -10.77 14.99 4.80
C ASP A 291 -11.21 14.64 6.24
N SER A 292 -10.94 15.56 7.17
CA SER A 292 -11.28 15.40 8.59
C SER A 292 -12.46 16.31 8.94
N ASN A 293 -13.32 15.86 9.86
CA ASN A 293 -14.42 16.68 10.32
C ASN A 293 -13.95 17.59 11.46
N HIS A 294 -13.46 18.79 11.10
CA HIS A 294 -13.02 19.83 12.05
C HIS A 294 -14.11 20.32 13.04
N ASN A 295 -15.33 19.77 13.01
CA ASN A 295 -16.39 20.14 13.94
C ASN A 295 -16.53 19.18 15.14
N ASP A 296 -15.76 18.08 15.19
CA ASP A 296 -15.72 17.21 16.36
C ASP A 296 -14.42 17.40 17.15
N TYR A 297 -14.54 18.00 18.34
CA TYR A 297 -13.41 18.22 19.25
C TYR A 297 -12.72 16.91 19.72
N LEU A 298 -13.35 15.76 19.48
CA LEU A 298 -12.75 14.45 19.73
C LEU A 298 -11.83 13.99 18.59
N GLU A 299 -11.97 14.58 17.41
CA GLU A 299 -11.25 14.23 16.19
C GLU A 299 -10.09 15.20 15.93
N PHE A 300 -10.24 16.51 16.17
CA PHE A 300 -9.18 17.48 15.90
C PHE A 300 -8.95 18.42 17.10
N ASP A 301 -7.71 18.50 17.61
CA ASP A 301 -7.36 19.38 18.73
C ASP A 301 -5.86 19.75 18.73
N LEU A 302 -5.57 21.04 18.62
CA LEU A 302 -4.24 21.66 18.67
C LEU A 302 -4.13 22.65 19.84
N SER A 303 -5.09 22.67 20.75
CA SER A 303 -5.14 23.61 21.88
C SER A 303 -3.90 23.50 22.79
N TRP A 304 -3.64 24.56 23.56
CA TRP A 304 -2.57 24.58 24.57
C TRP A 304 -1.15 24.31 24.03
N ASN A 305 -0.85 24.76 22.81
CA ASN A 305 0.50 24.74 22.21
C ASN A 305 1.11 26.17 22.20
N LYS A 306 2.20 26.39 21.45
CA LYS A 306 2.82 27.70 21.17
C LYS A 306 2.57 28.14 19.71
N LEU A 307 1.45 27.74 19.12
CA LEU A 307 1.15 28.01 17.72
C LEU A 307 0.69 29.45 17.51
N CYS A 308 1.26 30.10 16.50
CA CYS A 308 1.12 31.51 16.23
C CYS A 308 -0.08 31.82 15.34
N PRO A 309 -0.82 32.91 15.63
CA PRO A 309 -1.77 33.45 14.68
C PRO A 309 -1.03 34.08 13.49
N PRO A 310 -1.70 34.22 12.33
CA PRO A 310 -3.09 33.87 12.08
C PRO A 310 -3.30 32.35 12.01
N TYR A 311 -4.51 31.92 12.35
CA TYR A 311 -4.90 30.52 12.25
C TYR A 311 -5.70 30.30 10.95
N PRO A 312 -5.53 29.17 10.24
CA PRO A 312 -6.26 28.89 9.01
C PRO A 312 -7.78 29.02 9.17
N TYR A 313 -8.45 29.53 8.15
CA TYR A 313 -9.89 29.85 8.24
C TYR A 313 -10.80 28.61 8.40
N CYS A 314 -10.29 27.43 8.07
CA CYS A 314 -11.05 26.18 8.04
C CYS A 314 -11.12 25.47 9.41
N ILE A 315 -10.28 25.89 10.37
CA ILE A 315 -10.28 25.35 11.74
C ILE A 315 -11.02 26.30 12.68
N GLU A 316 -11.80 25.74 13.60
CA GLU A 316 -12.64 26.54 14.49
C GLU A 316 -11.84 26.99 15.72
N ALA A 317 -12.26 28.10 16.35
CA ALA A 317 -11.54 28.67 17.50
C ALA A 317 -11.42 27.73 18.70
N THR A 318 -12.28 26.72 18.78
CA THR A 318 -12.21 25.66 19.79
C THR A 318 -10.99 24.77 19.62
N ASP A 319 -10.54 24.59 18.38
CA ASP A 319 -9.56 23.58 17.98
C ASP A 319 -8.13 24.04 18.30
N PHE A 320 -7.92 25.35 18.43
CA PHE A 320 -6.63 25.96 18.74
C PHE A 320 -6.70 26.87 19.97
N TRP A 321 -7.74 26.78 20.80
CA TRP A 321 -7.85 27.63 22.00
C TRP A 321 -6.63 27.50 22.93
N GLY A 322 -6.26 28.59 23.62
CA GLY A 322 -5.28 28.54 24.70
C GLY A 322 -3.80 28.47 24.27
N GLN A 323 -3.47 28.94 23.05
CA GLN A 323 -2.07 29.04 22.61
C GLN A 323 -1.25 30.02 23.47
N TYR A 324 0.03 29.68 23.68
CA TYR A 324 1.04 30.53 24.31
C TYR A 324 1.76 31.37 23.25
N THR A 325 1.11 32.42 22.76
CA THR A 325 1.58 33.23 21.63
C THR A 325 2.56 34.34 22.01
N SER A 326 3.10 34.34 23.24
CA SER A 326 4.02 35.38 23.72
C SER A 326 5.36 35.40 23.00
N GLU A 327 5.71 34.29 22.33
CA GLU A 327 6.96 34.11 21.57
C GLU A 327 6.72 34.17 20.06
N CYS A 328 5.50 34.50 19.61
CA CYS A 328 5.21 34.64 18.19
C CYS A 328 5.85 35.90 17.62
N TYR A 329 6.32 35.79 16.37
CA TYR A 329 6.94 36.88 15.63
C TYR A 329 6.08 38.14 15.69
N GLU A 330 6.72 39.27 15.94
CA GLU A 330 6.04 40.56 15.86
C GLU A 330 5.70 40.82 14.38
N PHE A 331 4.48 41.31 14.11
CA PHE A 331 4.06 41.69 12.77
C PHE A 331 5.10 42.59 12.10
N GLY A 332 5.55 42.20 10.91
CA GLY A 332 6.64 42.86 10.20
C GLY A 332 8.01 42.20 10.32
N ASP A 333 8.17 41.09 11.04
CA ASP A 333 9.36 40.23 10.88
C ASP A 333 9.16 39.26 9.71
N ILE A 334 9.36 39.76 8.50
CA ILE A 334 9.02 39.09 7.25
C ILE A 334 10.11 38.08 6.87
N ASN A 335 11.35 38.29 7.34
CA ASN A 335 12.47 37.36 7.09
C ASN A 335 12.70 36.34 8.23
N TYR A 336 11.86 36.36 9.26
CA TYR A 336 11.85 35.42 10.40
C TYR A 336 13.14 35.44 11.24
N ASP A 337 13.81 36.59 11.33
CA ASP A 337 15.06 36.73 12.08
C ASP A 337 14.86 37.24 13.52
N LEU A 338 13.61 37.39 13.96
CA LEU A 338 13.15 37.96 15.24
C LEU A 338 13.48 39.45 15.41
N MET A 339 13.85 40.15 14.34
CA MET A 339 14.14 41.59 14.38
C MET A 339 13.42 42.33 13.25
N ILE A 340 12.39 43.10 13.58
CA ILE A 340 11.78 44.02 12.62
C ILE A 340 12.78 45.12 12.24
N ASN A 341 13.33 45.04 11.02
CA ASN A 341 14.37 45.93 10.54
C ASN A 341 14.27 46.19 9.01
N ILE A 342 15.28 46.85 8.45
CA ILE A 342 15.27 47.23 7.03
C ILE A 342 15.27 46.03 6.09
N GLN A 343 15.71 44.86 6.54
CA GLN A 343 15.69 43.63 5.75
C GLN A 343 14.26 43.16 5.46
N ASP A 344 13.36 43.30 6.44
CA ASP A 344 11.93 42.99 6.28
C ASP A 344 11.27 43.91 5.25
N ILE A 345 11.58 45.21 5.30
CA ILE A 345 11.12 46.17 4.28
C ILE A 345 11.59 45.76 2.88
N ILE A 346 12.84 45.30 2.74
CA ILE A 346 13.36 44.87 1.43
C ILE A 346 12.59 43.65 0.91
N LEU A 347 12.27 42.71 1.81
CA LEU A 347 11.52 41.50 1.46
C LEU A 347 10.06 41.84 1.11
N LEU A 348 9.40 42.68 1.89
CA LEU A 348 8.08 43.25 1.60
C LEU A 348 8.01 43.91 0.22
N ILE A 349 9.01 44.76 -0.08
CA ILE A 349 9.11 45.42 -1.40
C ILE A 349 9.26 44.38 -2.51
N SER A 350 10.04 43.33 -2.28
CA SER A 350 10.19 42.23 -3.24
C SER A 350 8.86 41.55 -3.51
N PHE A 351 8.07 41.26 -2.47
CA PHE A 351 6.74 40.66 -2.59
C PHE A 351 5.79 41.54 -3.42
N ILE A 352 5.73 42.83 -3.10
CA ILE A 352 4.86 43.80 -3.80
C ILE A 352 5.28 43.98 -5.27
N ILE A 353 6.58 44.08 -5.57
CA ILE A 353 7.07 44.36 -6.93
C ILE A 353 7.01 43.12 -7.82
N ASN A 354 7.41 41.97 -7.30
CA ASN A 354 7.51 40.76 -8.10
C ASN A 354 6.17 40.05 -8.28
N ASN A 355 5.12 40.49 -7.56
CA ASN A 355 3.80 39.84 -7.53
C ASN A 355 3.96 38.33 -7.28
N THR A 356 4.83 38.01 -6.32
CA THR A 356 5.11 36.66 -5.89
C THR A 356 3.83 36.08 -5.32
N GLN A 357 3.52 34.82 -5.66
CA GLN A 357 2.49 34.10 -4.93
C GLN A 357 3.06 33.81 -3.54
N LEU A 358 2.54 34.52 -2.56
CA LEU A 358 2.91 34.31 -1.17
C LEU A 358 2.09 33.17 -0.59
N ASP A 359 2.70 32.41 0.30
CA ASP A 359 1.93 31.61 1.23
C ASP A 359 1.20 32.54 2.23
N PHE A 360 0.30 31.95 3.01
CA PHE A 360 -0.52 32.70 3.97
C PHE A 360 0.29 33.36 5.08
N GLN A 361 1.43 32.76 5.47
CA GLN A 361 2.31 33.25 6.50
C GLN A 361 3.08 34.48 6.01
N GLU A 362 3.68 34.39 4.83
CA GLU A 362 4.32 35.49 4.13
C GLU A 362 3.32 36.63 3.93
N LEU A 363 2.10 36.36 3.47
CA LEU A 363 1.06 37.37 3.29
C LEU A 363 0.72 38.06 4.61
N THR A 364 0.54 37.31 5.69
CA THR A 364 0.06 37.88 6.95
C THR A 364 1.15 38.65 7.71
N LEU A 365 2.40 38.20 7.65
CA LEU A 365 3.51 38.96 8.25
C LEU A 365 3.87 40.21 7.46
N SER A 366 3.52 40.23 6.17
CA SER A 366 3.82 41.33 5.27
C SER A 366 2.65 42.31 5.10
N ASP A 367 1.41 41.91 5.39
CA ASP A 367 0.23 42.78 5.54
C ASP A 367 0.18 43.41 6.94
N ILE A 368 0.90 44.52 7.09
CA ILE A 368 1.16 45.15 8.38
C ILE A 368 -0.05 45.92 8.88
N ASN A 369 -0.90 46.39 7.95
CA ASN A 369 -2.08 47.20 8.29
C ASN A 369 -3.38 46.39 8.32
N TYR A 370 -3.33 45.09 8.00
CA TYR A 370 -4.45 44.13 8.03
C TYR A 370 -5.59 44.51 7.09
N ASP A 371 -5.28 45.01 5.91
CA ASP A 371 -6.29 45.34 4.90
C ASP A 371 -6.44 44.27 3.80
N ASP A 372 -5.79 43.12 3.98
CA ASP A 372 -5.70 41.98 3.07
C ASP A 372 -5.03 42.34 1.73
N THR A 373 -4.35 43.50 1.63
CA THR A 373 -3.73 43.95 0.39
C THR A 373 -2.29 44.44 0.57
N LEU A 374 -1.34 43.66 0.07
CA LEU A 374 0.07 44.05 0.04
C LEU A 374 0.34 45.26 -0.86
N ASN A 375 0.62 46.39 -0.24
CA ASN A 375 0.86 47.64 -0.94
C ASN A 375 1.79 48.59 -0.18
N VAL A 376 1.90 49.84 -0.65
CA VAL A 376 2.82 50.82 -0.06
C VAL A 376 2.43 51.23 1.36
N LEU A 377 1.17 51.04 1.77
CA LEU A 377 0.70 51.32 3.12
C LEU A 377 1.35 50.39 4.14
N ASP A 378 1.56 49.12 3.81
CA ASP A 378 2.28 48.16 4.65
C ASP A 378 3.73 48.59 4.88
N ILE A 379 4.39 49.03 3.81
CA ILE A 379 5.77 49.55 3.88
C ILE A 379 5.84 50.76 4.81
N ILE A 380 4.84 51.66 4.74
CA ILE A 380 4.79 52.84 5.61
C ILE A 380 4.64 52.41 7.07
N GLU A 381 3.76 51.44 7.35
CA GLU A 381 3.47 51.00 8.71
C GLU A 381 4.67 50.29 9.35
N ILE A 382 5.31 49.33 8.67
CA ILE A 382 6.54 48.70 9.17
C ILE A 382 7.68 49.71 9.32
N THR A 383 7.75 50.72 8.46
CA THR A 383 8.73 51.81 8.60
C THR A 383 8.47 52.63 9.87
N ASN A 384 7.20 52.91 10.19
CA ASN A 384 6.84 53.62 11.43
C ASN A 384 7.19 52.79 12.67
N ILE A 385 6.96 51.48 12.62
CA ILE A 385 7.35 50.52 13.67
C ILE A 385 8.87 50.58 13.90
N ILE A 386 9.67 50.44 12.83
CA ILE A 386 11.15 50.47 12.92
C ILE A 386 11.67 51.81 13.45
N LEU A 387 11.03 52.91 13.07
CA LEU A 387 11.42 54.25 13.51
C LEU A 387 10.91 54.60 14.92
N GLY A 388 10.09 53.75 15.54
CA GLY A 388 9.46 54.01 16.84
C GLY A 388 8.55 55.23 16.82
N VAL A 389 7.88 55.46 15.69
CA VAL A 389 6.91 56.56 15.54
C VAL A 389 5.54 55.99 15.89
N ASP A 390 5.10 56.21 17.14
CA ASP A 390 3.77 55.81 17.60
C ASP A 390 2.68 56.44 16.71
N ASN A 391 1.73 55.62 16.23
CA ASN A 391 0.47 56.06 15.62
C ASN A 391 -0.56 56.47 16.69
#